data_AF-A0A857J4Y4-F1
#
_entry.id   AF-A0A857J4Y4-F1
#
_cell.length_a   1.000
_cell.length_b   1.000
_cell.length_c   1.000
_cell.angle_alpha   90.00
_cell.angle_beta   90.00
_cell.angle_gamma   90.00
#
_symmetry.space_group_name_H-M   'P 1'
#
loop_
_entity.id
_entity.type
_entity.pdbx_description
1 polymer ?
#
loop_
_entity_poly.entity_id
_entity_poly.type
_entity_poly.pdbx_seq_one_letter_code
_entity_poly.pdbx_strand_id
1 'polypeptide(L)'
;MLYPASNLPAMWALLGPLIQQSPTLVFQLDRLQKTGWRIEWAAGGAEYCDWAQRTLHLRGDVSPLYAMQALAHEVRHALQRPGVIRQYPSEQAYANLMLSLEDEAVVNHLQVRWEIMRATGIDIGIVMKHPAYYDAVFSLYLKHRDVALLLSRIRMMHGWESSSLTGTCYWEASVNEWRQQFGLPPIRISPQLVEQGQALAWRLLRQEKQRLQAGSVTRRSRPPCLAR
;
A
#
# COMPACT_ATOMS: atom_id res chain seq x y z
N MET A 1 -7.74 0.26 -26.96
CA MET A 1 -8.16 -0.18 -25.61
C MET A 1 -7.13 0.39 -24.63
N LEU A 2 -7.55 1.02 -23.52
CA LEU A 2 -6.66 1.68 -22.54
C LEU A 2 -6.41 0.84 -21.28
N TYR A 3 -6.98 -0.37 -21.21
CA TYR A 3 -6.93 -1.23 -20.04
C TYR A 3 -6.42 -2.63 -20.41
N PRO A 4 -5.83 -3.36 -19.46
CA PRO A 4 -5.46 -4.76 -19.64
C PRO A 4 -6.65 -5.63 -20.06
N ALA A 5 -6.37 -6.75 -20.73
CA ALA A 5 -7.38 -7.74 -21.04
C ALA A 5 -8.06 -8.23 -19.76
N SER A 6 -9.36 -8.52 -19.83
CA SER A 6 -10.10 -8.96 -18.65
C SER A 6 -11.19 -9.97 -19.00
N ASN A 7 -11.43 -10.93 -18.09
CA ASN A 7 -12.54 -11.88 -18.16
C ASN A 7 -13.92 -11.22 -17.88
N LEU A 8 -13.94 -9.97 -17.39
CA LEU A 8 -15.17 -9.20 -17.20
C LEU A 8 -15.00 -7.75 -17.70
N PRO A 9 -14.99 -7.53 -19.03
CA PRO A 9 -14.75 -6.20 -19.61
C PRO A 9 -15.72 -5.10 -19.15
N ALA A 10 -16.94 -5.48 -18.71
CA ALA A 10 -17.91 -4.55 -18.16
C ALA A 10 -17.42 -3.82 -16.89
N MET A 11 -16.50 -4.42 -16.12
CA MET A 11 -15.86 -3.75 -14.97
C MET A 11 -15.10 -2.49 -15.38
N TRP A 12 -14.56 -2.45 -16.61
CA TRP A 12 -13.90 -1.25 -17.11
C TRP A 12 -14.85 -0.08 -17.36
N ALA A 13 -16.11 -0.36 -17.73
CA ALA A 13 -17.12 0.68 -17.87
C ALA A 13 -17.51 1.26 -16.51
N LEU A 14 -17.57 0.41 -15.48
CA LEU A 14 -17.92 0.78 -14.11
C LEU A 14 -16.79 1.58 -13.43
N LEU A 15 -15.55 1.10 -13.54
CA LEU A 15 -14.40 1.68 -12.86
C LEU A 15 -13.76 2.83 -13.65
N GLY A 16 -13.86 2.79 -14.99
CA GLY A 16 -13.23 3.72 -15.92
C GLY A 16 -13.41 5.20 -15.56
N PRO A 17 -14.62 5.69 -15.24
CA PRO A 17 -14.83 7.09 -14.89
C PRO A 17 -13.94 7.59 -13.74
N LEU A 18 -13.69 6.74 -12.73
CA LEU A 18 -12.78 7.05 -11.62
C LEU A 18 -11.31 6.81 -11.99
N ILE A 19 -11.00 5.75 -12.75
CA ILE A 19 -9.62 5.49 -13.22
C ILE A 19 -9.05 6.70 -13.94
N GLN A 20 -9.83 7.32 -14.84
CA GLN A 20 -9.39 8.48 -15.62
C GLN A 20 -9.05 9.72 -14.77
N GLN A 21 -9.41 9.72 -13.49
CA GLN A 21 -9.13 10.80 -12.54
C GLN A 21 -7.82 10.59 -11.77
N SER A 22 -7.16 9.44 -11.96
CA SER A 22 -5.85 9.13 -11.42
C SER A 22 -4.82 8.97 -12.55
N PRO A 23 -4.01 10.00 -12.84
CA PRO A 23 -2.89 9.88 -13.76
C PRO A 23 -1.96 8.71 -13.41
N THR A 24 -1.78 8.44 -12.11
CA THR A 24 -0.99 7.30 -11.64
C THR A 24 -1.59 5.98 -12.13
N LEU A 25 -2.87 5.72 -11.85
CA LEU A 25 -3.50 4.45 -12.22
C LEU A 25 -3.63 4.30 -13.73
N VAL A 26 -3.94 5.36 -14.48
CA VAL A 26 -3.98 5.34 -15.95
C VAL A 26 -2.65 4.90 -16.53
N PHE A 27 -1.55 5.52 -16.08
CA PHE A 27 -0.21 5.16 -16.56
C PHE A 27 0.14 3.70 -16.26
N GLN A 28 -0.22 3.23 -15.07
CA GLN A 28 0.08 1.87 -14.64
C GLN A 28 -0.70 0.83 -15.43
N LEU A 29 -2.01 1.04 -15.65
CA LEU A 29 -2.85 0.15 -16.43
C LEU A 29 -2.44 0.10 -17.90
N ASP A 30 -2.05 1.23 -18.50
CA ASP A 30 -1.46 1.27 -19.84
C ASP A 30 -0.18 0.44 -19.93
N ARG A 31 0.69 0.53 -18.91
CA ARG A 31 1.90 -0.29 -18.85
C ARG A 31 1.61 -1.78 -18.71
N LEU A 32 0.66 -2.16 -17.85
CA LEU A 32 0.22 -3.55 -17.70
C LEU A 32 -0.34 -4.10 -19.01
N GLN A 33 -1.19 -3.34 -19.68
CA GLN A 33 -1.71 -3.70 -21.00
C GLN A 33 -0.59 -3.94 -22.01
N LYS A 34 0.37 -3.00 -22.13
CA LYS A 34 1.50 -3.09 -23.07
C LYS A 34 2.45 -4.24 -22.76
N THR A 35 2.46 -4.74 -21.52
CA THR A 35 3.34 -5.83 -21.07
C THR A 35 2.63 -7.19 -21.00
N GLY A 36 1.39 -7.26 -21.50
CA GLY A 36 0.61 -8.49 -21.63
C GLY A 36 0.03 -9.00 -20.32
N TRP A 37 -0.11 -8.14 -19.31
CA TRP A 37 -0.87 -8.48 -18.11
C TRP A 37 -2.37 -8.52 -18.39
N ARG A 38 -3.09 -9.30 -17.59
CA ARG A 38 -4.56 -9.37 -17.60
C ARG A 38 -5.15 -9.22 -16.20
N ILE A 39 -6.45 -8.95 -16.13
CA ILE A 39 -7.21 -8.89 -14.88
C ILE A 39 -8.33 -9.91 -14.89
N GLU A 40 -8.33 -10.77 -13.88
CA GLU A 40 -9.37 -11.75 -13.63
C GLU A 40 -10.24 -11.31 -12.45
N TRP A 41 -11.53 -11.13 -12.72
CA TRP A 41 -12.56 -10.86 -11.72
C TRP A 41 -13.27 -12.17 -11.38
N ALA A 42 -13.34 -12.52 -10.10
CA ALA A 42 -14.07 -13.68 -9.62
C ALA A 42 -14.85 -13.34 -8.35
N ALA A 43 -15.96 -14.05 -8.09
CA ALA A 43 -16.67 -13.90 -6.84
C ALA A 43 -15.94 -14.67 -5.72
N GLY A 44 -15.80 -14.03 -4.56
CA GLY A 44 -15.06 -14.59 -3.42
C GLY A 44 -13.55 -14.71 -3.67
N GLY A 45 -12.85 -15.34 -2.73
CA GLY A 45 -11.39 -15.43 -2.74
C GLY A 45 -10.69 -14.17 -2.22
N ALA A 46 -9.39 -14.10 -2.42
CA ALA A 46 -8.56 -12.95 -2.07
C ALA A 46 -8.05 -12.25 -3.33
N GLU A 47 -7.70 -10.99 -3.19
CA GLU A 47 -7.01 -10.22 -4.21
C GLU A 47 -5.52 -10.49 -4.16
N TYR A 48 -4.90 -10.74 -5.31
CA TYR A 48 -3.46 -10.97 -5.40
C TYR A 48 -2.92 -10.80 -6.82
N CYS A 49 -1.61 -10.59 -6.90
CA CYS A 49 -0.85 -10.52 -8.14
C CYS A 49 -0.12 -11.84 -8.44
N ASP A 50 -0.50 -12.52 -9.53
CA ASP A 50 0.19 -13.71 -10.05
C ASP A 50 1.20 -13.31 -11.14
N TRP A 51 2.49 -13.33 -10.78
CA TRP A 51 3.59 -13.05 -11.70
C TRP A 51 3.83 -14.16 -12.73
N ALA A 52 3.55 -15.42 -12.40
CA ALA A 52 3.75 -16.54 -13.31
C ALA A 52 2.74 -16.48 -14.47
N GLN A 53 1.49 -16.12 -14.16
CA GLN A 53 0.42 -15.98 -15.14
C GLN A 53 0.26 -14.56 -15.68
N ARG A 54 1.02 -13.58 -15.15
CA ARG A 54 0.84 -12.15 -15.42
C ARG A 54 -0.61 -11.71 -15.27
N THR A 55 -1.21 -12.09 -14.15
CA THR A 55 -2.63 -11.92 -13.89
C THR A 55 -2.82 -11.24 -12.54
N LEU A 56 -3.65 -10.19 -12.52
CA LEU A 56 -4.19 -9.65 -11.28
C LEU A 56 -5.54 -10.31 -11.00
N HIS A 57 -5.67 -10.94 -9.84
CA HIS A 57 -6.92 -11.53 -9.38
C HIS A 57 -7.62 -10.55 -8.45
N LEU A 58 -8.85 -10.17 -8.80
CA LEU A 58 -9.66 -9.21 -8.06
C LEU A 58 -11.05 -9.78 -7.80
N ARG A 59 -11.66 -9.33 -6.70
CA ARG A 59 -13.04 -9.70 -6.41
C ARG A 59 -14.03 -8.92 -7.28
N GLY A 60 -14.97 -9.64 -7.87
CA GLY A 60 -16.08 -9.08 -8.66
C GLY A 60 -17.38 -8.90 -7.86
N ASP A 61 -17.46 -9.45 -6.65
CA ASP A 61 -18.63 -9.46 -5.76
C ASP A 61 -18.60 -8.34 -4.70
N VAL A 62 -17.71 -7.37 -4.87
CA VAL A 62 -17.46 -6.25 -3.95
C VAL A 62 -17.96 -4.93 -4.52
N SER A 63 -18.10 -3.91 -3.68
CA SER A 63 -18.48 -2.58 -4.16
C SER A 63 -17.48 -2.03 -5.19
N PRO A 64 -17.91 -1.16 -6.13
CA PRO A 64 -17.00 -0.56 -7.11
C PRO A 64 -15.85 0.21 -6.46
N LEU A 65 -16.11 0.86 -5.32
CA LEU A 65 -15.07 1.58 -4.58
C LEU A 65 -14.05 0.63 -3.98
N TYR A 66 -14.49 -0.49 -3.40
CA TYR A 66 -13.57 -1.51 -2.90
C TYR A 66 -12.76 -2.16 -4.04
N ALA A 67 -13.40 -2.47 -5.17
CA ALA A 67 -12.70 -2.97 -6.36
C ALA A 67 -11.63 -1.98 -6.84
N MET A 68 -11.89 -0.67 -6.76
CA MET A 68 -10.91 0.37 -7.07
C MET A 68 -9.73 0.39 -6.09
N GLN A 69 -10.00 0.24 -4.79
CA GLN A 69 -8.95 0.14 -3.77
C GLN A 69 -8.01 -1.04 -4.05
N ALA A 70 -8.60 -2.23 -4.25
CA ALA A 70 -7.83 -3.44 -4.53
C ALA A 70 -7.07 -3.33 -5.86
N LEU A 71 -7.69 -2.81 -6.92
CA LEU A 71 -7.00 -2.57 -8.19
C LEU A 71 -5.79 -1.64 -8.01
N ALA A 72 -5.94 -0.55 -7.26
CA ALA A 72 -4.85 0.38 -7.00
C ALA A 72 -3.71 -0.28 -6.20
N HIS A 73 -4.00 -1.18 -5.27
CA HIS A 73 -3.00 -1.95 -4.54
C HIS A 73 -2.29 -2.97 -5.45
N GLU A 74 -3.05 -3.86 -6.08
CA GLU A 74 -2.52 -5.00 -6.84
C GLU A 74 -1.74 -4.59 -8.09
N VAL A 75 -2.14 -3.50 -8.76
CA VAL A 75 -1.41 -2.97 -9.91
C VAL A 75 0.03 -2.60 -9.55
N ARG A 76 0.29 -2.18 -8.30
CA ARG A 76 1.66 -1.91 -7.87
C ARG A 76 2.49 -3.18 -7.82
N HIS A 77 1.95 -4.28 -7.33
CA HIS A 77 2.65 -5.57 -7.29
C HIS A 77 3.06 -6.06 -8.67
N ALA A 78 2.22 -5.88 -9.69
CA ALA A 78 2.54 -6.23 -11.07
C ALA A 78 3.64 -5.36 -11.71
N LEU A 79 3.94 -4.20 -11.13
CA LEU A 79 4.98 -3.29 -11.62
C LEU A 79 6.29 -3.36 -10.84
N GLN A 80 6.29 -4.06 -9.71
CA GLN A 80 7.49 -4.38 -8.95
C GLN A 80 8.33 -5.41 -9.72
N ARG A 81 9.61 -5.59 -9.37
CA ARG A 81 10.39 -6.69 -9.97
C ARG A 81 10.17 -7.95 -9.12
N PRO A 82 9.89 -9.12 -9.71
CA PRO A 82 9.79 -10.34 -8.93
C PRO A 82 11.13 -10.60 -8.22
N GLY A 83 11.10 -10.49 -6.89
CA GLY A 83 12.22 -10.83 -6.03
C GLY A 83 12.32 -12.35 -5.95
N VAL A 84 13.30 -12.94 -6.61
CA VAL A 84 13.53 -14.39 -6.51
C VAL A 84 14.09 -14.68 -5.12
N ILE A 85 13.28 -15.38 -4.32
CA ILE A 85 13.58 -15.96 -2.99
C ILE A 85 15.04 -16.43 -2.81
N ARG A 86 15.66 -17.00 -3.86
CA ARG A 86 17.03 -17.52 -3.86
C ARG A 86 18.13 -16.49 -3.59
N GLN A 87 17.80 -15.21 -3.46
CA GLN A 87 18.76 -14.13 -3.18
C GLN A 87 18.79 -13.68 -1.71
N TYR A 88 17.93 -14.20 -0.82
CA TYR A 88 17.82 -13.68 0.56
C TYR A 88 18.41 -14.65 1.58
N PRO A 89 19.56 -14.30 2.21
CA PRO A 89 20.30 -15.21 3.09
C PRO A 89 19.68 -15.39 4.48
N SER A 90 18.59 -14.68 4.83
CA SER A 90 17.98 -14.76 6.17
C SER A 90 16.48 -14.42 6.18
N GLU A 91 15.79 -14.93 7.22
CA GLU A 91 14.39 -14.62 7.55
C GLU A 91 14.11 -13.12 7.56
N GLN A 92 15.00 -12.35 8.21
CA GLN A 92 14.86 -10.91 8.36
C GLN A 92 15.01 -10.18 7.02
N ALA A 93 15.96 -10.60 6.17
CA ALA A 93 16.17 -9.99 4.86
C ALA A 93 14.95 -10.20 3.97
N TYR A 94 14.39 -11.42 4.00
CA TYR A 94 13.20 -11.76 3.24
C TYR A 94 11.95 -11.01 3.75
N ALA A 95 11.70 -11.00 5.06
CA ALA A 95 10.56 -10.28 5.63
C ALA A 95 10.64 -8.76 5.35
N ASN A 96 11.84 -8.17 5.41
CA ASN A 96 12.04 -6.77 5.03
C ASN A 96 11.71 -6.51 3.54
N LEU A 97 12.07 -7.42 2.64
CA LEU A 97 11.68 -7.30 1.24
C LEU A 97 10.16 -7.33 1.10
N MET A 98 9.50 -8.36 1.63
CA MET A 98 8.05 -8.54 1.47
C MET A 98 7.28 -7.33 2.00
N LEU A 99 7.68 -6.84 3.18
CA LEU A 99 7.11 -5.60 3.73
C LEU A 99 7.38 -4.40 2.85
N SER A 100 8.56 -4.28 2.23
CA SER A 100 8.85 -3.17 1.30
C SER A 100 7.93 -3.19 0.08
N LEU A 101 7.60 -4.39 -0.44
CA LEU A 101 6.70 -4.53 -1.58
C LEU A 101 5.27 -4.11 -1.20
N GLU A 102 4.80 -4.52 -0.04
CA GLU A 102 3.51 -4.08 0.51
C GLU A 102 3.48 -2.58 0.81
N ASP A 103 4.53 -2.04 1.41
CA ASP A 103 4.63 -0.61 1.75
C ASP A 103 4.40 0.24 0.49
N GLU A 104 5.04 -0.14 -0.62
CA GLU A 104 4.88 0.54 -1.90
C GLU A 104 3.47 0.39 -2.49
N ALA A 105 2.82 -0.77 -2.32
CA ALA A 105 1.44 -1.00 -2.78
C ALA A 105 0.43 -0.16 -1.99
N VAL A 106 0.61 -0.08 -0.67
CA VAL A 106 -0.13 0.83 0.22
C VAL A 106 0.07 2.29 -0.21
N VAL A 107 1.31 2.72 -0.48
CA VAL A 107 1.58 4.08 -0.99
C VAL A 107 0.86 4.32 -2.31
N ASN A 108 0.86 3.34 -3.22
CA ASN A 108 0.21 3.46 -4.51
C ASN A 108 -1.30 3.65 -4.37
N HIS A 109 -1.95 2.84 -3.53
CA HIS A 109 -3.36 3.02 -3.18
C HIS A 109 -3.62 4.44 -2.66
N LEU A 110 -2.87 4.89 -1.66
CA LEU A 110 -3.08 6.22 -1.06
C LEU A 110 -2.89 7.36 -2.09
N GLN A 111 -1.94 7.22 -3.01
CA GLN A 111 -1.74 8.16 -4.12
C GLN A 111 -2.93 8.18 -5.09
N VAL A 112 -3.40 7.01 -5.54
CA VAL A 112 -4.57 6.89 -6.43
C VAL A 112 -5.83 7.45 -5.78
N ARG A 113 -6.06 7.11 -4.50
CA ARG A 113 -7.16 7.66 -3.70
C ARG A 113 -7.10 9.19 -3.67
N TRP A 114 -5.93 9.75 -3.38
CA TRP A 114 -5.75 11.20 -3.31
C TRP A 114 -6.01 11.88 -4.66
N GLU A 115 -5.54 11.32 -5.77
CA GLU A 115 -5.79 11.86 -7.11
C GLU A 115 -7.29 11.89 -7.44
N ILE A 116 -7.98 10.78 -7.22
CA ILE A 116 -9.43 10.66 -7.47
C ILE A 116 -10.21 11.62 -6.57
N MET A 117 -9.91 11.65 -5.27
CA MET A 117 -10.58 12.52 -4.31
C MET A 117 -10.35 14.00 -4.63
N ARG A 118 -9.15 14.37 -5.05
CA ARG A 118 -8.84 15.75 -5.46
C ARG A 118 -9.58 16.17 -6.73
N ALA A 119 -9.76 15.26 -7.68
CA ALA A 119 -10.41 15.55 -8.95
C ALA A 119 -11.95 15.55 -8.88
N THR A 120 -12.53 14.70 -8.03
CA THR A 120 -13.98 14.41 -8.05
C THR A 120 -14.70 14.69 -6.73
N GLY A 121 -13.97 14.81 -5.63
CA GLY A 121 -14.53 14.79 -4.28
C GLY A 121 -14.94 13.39 -3.79
N ILE A 122 -14.82 12.35 -4.61
CA ILE A 122 -15.16 10.97 -4.24
C ILE A 122 -13.97 10.32 -3.53
N ASP A 123 -14.21 9.80 -2.33
CA ASP A 123 -13.24 8.99 -1.60
C ASP A 123 -13.45 7.50 -1.91
N ILE A 124 -12.44 6.85 -2.53
CA ILE A 124 -12.49 5.42 -2.80
C ILE A 124 -12.27 4.56 -1.55
N GLY A 125 -11.83 5.13 -0.43
CA GLY A 125 -11.56 4.45 0.83
C GLY A 125 -10.12 3.95 0.99
N ILE A 126 -9.82 3.40 2.17
CA ILE A 126 -8.54 2.78 2.55
C ILE A 126 -8.82 1.34 3.02
N VAL A 127 -8.14 0.35 2.43
CA VAL A 127 -8.45 -1.09 2.63
C VAL A 127 -7.73 -1.67 3.84
N MET A 128 -6.62 -1.05 4.24
CA MET A 128 -5.81 -1.44 5.40
C MET A 128 -6.60 -1.31 6.72
N LYS A 129 -6.21 -2.05 7.76
CA LYS A 129 -7.02 -2.19 8.99
C LYS A 129 -7.09 -0.92 9.83
N HIS A 130 -6.09 -0.04 9.74
CA HIS A 130 -6.07 1.23 10.47
C HIS A 130 -6.18 2.44 9.54
N PRO A 131 -7.33 2.66 8.87
CA PRO A 131 -7.44 3.68 7.82
C PRO A 131 -7.10 5.10 8.32
N ALA A 132 -7.45 5.45 9.56
CA ALA A 132 -7.10 6.72 10.17
C ALA A 132 -5.58 6.94 10.34
N TYR A 133 -4.81 5.87 10.54
CA TYR A 133 -3.35 5.94 10.60
C TYR A 133 -2.76 6.28 9.24
N TYR A 134 -3.17 5.55 8.20
CA TYR A 134 -2.68 5.74 6.84
C TYR A 134 -3.05 7.10 6.27
N ASP A 135 -4.28 7.57 6.50
CA ASP A 135 -4.71 8.92 6.10
C ASP A 135 -3.86 10.01 6.77
N ALA A 136 -3.57 9.84 8.07
CA ALA A 136 -2.72 10.75 8.81
C ALA A 136 -1.25 10.75 8.34
N VAL A 137 -0.70 9.58 8.01
CA VAL A 137 0.66 9.44 7.46
C VAL A 137 0.73 10.06 6.06
N PHE A 138 -0.25 9.80 5.19
CA PHE A 138 -0.27 10.35 3.85
C PHE A 138 -0.45 11.87 3.86
N SER A 139 -1.25 12.41 4.79
CA SER A 139 -1.38 13.85 5.00
C SER A 139 -0.04 14.51 5.38
N LEU A 140 0.78 13.84 6.21
CA LEU A 140 2.14 14.32 6.50
C LEU A 140 3.02 14.30 5.25
N TYR A 141 2.94 13.23 4.46
CA TYR A 141 3.65 13.14 3.18
C TYR A 141 3.27 14.27 2.22
N LEU A 142 1.97 14.59 2.07
CA LEU A 142 1.54 15.68 1.19
C LEU A 142 2.12 17.04 1.61
N LYS A 143 2.32 17.25 2.92
CA LYS A 143 2.87 18.48 3.48
C LYS A 143 4.40 18.58 3.35
N HIS A 144 5.11 17.47 3.53
CA HIS A 144 6.57 17.48 3.68
C HIS A 144 7.33 16.82 2.52
N ARG A 145 6.64 16.06 1.67
CA ARG A 145 7.17 15.32 0.52
C ARG A 145 8.33 14.39 0.86
N ASP A 146 8.38 13.91 2.10
CA ASP A 146 9.37 12.95 2.57
C ASP A 146 8.88 11.52 2.34
N VAL A 147 9.37 10.91 1.25
CA VAL A 147 9.03 9.54 0.85
C VAL A 147 9.62 8.51 1.81
N ALA A 148 10.82 8.75 2.35
CA ALA A 148 11.46 7.81 3.26
C ALA A 148 10.69 7.72 4.58
N LEU A 149 10.22 8.87 5.08
CA LEU A 149 9.35 8.92 6.25
C LEU A 149 7.99 8.25 5.98
N LEU A 150 7.39 8.49 4.80
CA LEU A 150 6.14 7.84 4.40
C LEU A 150 6.26 6.31 4.46
N LEU A 151 7.25 5.75 3.76
CA LEU A 151 7.47 4.30 3.72
C LEU A 151 7.78 3.74 5.11
N SER A 152 8.64 4.41 5.88
CA SER A 152 8.94 4.01 7.26
C SER A 152 7.68 3.94 8.13
N ARG A 153 6.81 4.95 8.06
CA ARG A 153 5.59 4.99 8.89
C ARG A 153 4.55 3.96 8.44
N ILE A 154 4.41 3.73 7.14
CA ILE A 154 3.56 2.67 6.60
C ILE A 154 4.04 1.31 7.12
N ARG A 155 5.33 1.00 6.98
CA ARG A 155 5.92 -0.26 7.47
C ARG A 155 5.65 -0.51 8.93
N MET A 156 5.80 0.53 9.74
CA MET A 156 5.63 0.44 11.18
C MET A 156 4.23 0.04 11.60
N MET A 157 3.19 0.36 10.83
CA MET A 157 1.84 -0.12 11.10
C MET A 157 1.58 -1.44 10.38
N HIS A 158 1.83 -1.47 9.07
CA HIS A 158 1.43 -2.57 8.21
C HIS A 158 2.08 -3.90 8.63
N GLY A 159 3.35 -3.89 9.04
CA GLY A 159 4.02 -5.09 9.52
C GLY A 159 3.33 -5.77 10.72
N TRP A 160 2.58 -5.01 11.51
CA TRP A 160 1.80 -5.52 12.66
C TRP A 160 0.32 -5.71 12.34
N GLU A 161 -0.16 -5.35 11.15
CA GLU A 161 -1.51 -5.70 10.73
C GLU A 161 -1.57 -7.19 10.38
N SER A 162 -2.68 -7.84 10.69
CA SER A 162 -2.89 -9.24 10.32
C SER A 162 -3.36 -9.36 8.88
N SER A 163 -2.75 -10.25 8.11
CA SER A 163 -3.24 -10.62 6.78
C SER A 163 -4.55 -11.39 6.89
N SER A 164 -5.50 -11.11 6.00
CA SER A 164 -6.74 -11.89 5.87
C SER A 164 -6.47 -13.32 5.38
N LEU A 165 -5.35 -13.55 4.69
CA LEU A 165 -4.95 -14.85 4.15
C LEU A 165 -4.40 -15.78 5.24
N THR A 166 -3.54 -15.26 6.13
CA THR A 166 -2.82 -16.08 7.11
C THR A 166 -3.41 -15.98 8.52
N GLY A 167 -4.16 -14.92 8.83
CA GLY A 167 -4.62 -14.62 10.19
C GLY A 167 -3.50 -14.15 11.14
N THR A 168 -2.25 -14.06 10.66
CA THR A 168 -1.07 -13.62 11.41
C THR A 168 -0.60 -12.25 10.93
N CYS A 169 0.22 -11.54 11.71
CA CYS A 169 0.75 -10.26 11.25
C CYS A 169 1.69 -10.43 10.04
N TYR A 170 1.80 -9.40 9.19
CA TYR A 170 2.64 -9.47 7.99
C TYR A 170 4.10 -9.85 8.29
N TRP A 171 4.67 -9.38 9.41
CA TRP A 171 5.99 -9.83 9.87
C TRP A 171 6.06 -11.35 10.10
N GLU A 172 5.10 -11.90 10.84
CA GLU A 172 5.03 -13.34 11.11
C GLU A 172 4.82 -14.14 9.81
N ALA A 173 3.91 -13.67 8.95
CA ALA A 173 3.62 -14.30 7.67
C ALA A 173 4.87 -14.41 6.78
N SER A 174 5.60 -13.30 6.58
CA SER A 174 6.78 -13.30 5.73
C SER A 174 7.94 -14.13 6.31
N VAL A 175 8.13 -14.09 7.63
CA VAL A 175 9.14 -14.95 8.28
C VAL A 175 8.78 -16.43 8.11
N ASN A 176 7.52 -16.79 8.32
CA ASN A 176 7.06 -18.17 8.19
C ASN A 176 7.11 -18.69 6.75
N GLU A 177 6.83 -17.84 5.75
CA GLU A 177 7.02 -18.18 4.35
C GLU A 177 8.47 -18.55 4.02
N TRP A 178 9.44 -17.76 4.50
CA TRP A 178 10.86 -18.11 4.34
C TRP A 178 11.18 -19.41 5.06
N ARG A 179 10.80 -19.55 6.34
CA ARG A 179 11.10 -20.73 7.16
C ARG A 179 10.56 -22.02 6.54
N GLN A 180 9.36 -21.98 5.96
CA GLN A 180 8.75 -23.11 5.25
C GLN A 180 9.63 -23.60 4.09
N GLN A 181 10.22 -22.69 3.31
CA GLN A 181 11.07 -23.04 2.17
C GLN A 181 12.37 -23.76 2.58
N PHE A 182 12.80 -23.58 3.83
CA PHE A 182 13.98 -24.23 4.42
C PHE A 182 13.63 -25.36 5.40
N GLY A 183 12.35 -25.76 5.49
CA GLY A 183 11.92 -26.83 6.39
C GLY A 183 12.04 -26.50 7.89
N LEU A 184 12.04 -25.22 8.25
CA LEU A 184 12.13 -24.75 9.63
C LEU A 184 10.73 -24.60 10.25
N PRO A 185 10.58 -24.86 11.56
CA PRO A 185 9.28 -24.74 12.23
C PRO A 185 8.82 -23.28 12.25
N PRO A 186 7.52 -22.96 12.09
CA PRO A 186 7.05 -21.58 12.10
C PRO A 186 7.25 -20.90 13.46
N ILE A 187 7.41 -19.58 13.45
CA ILE A 187 7.31 -18.74 14.64
C ILE A 187 5.87 -18.31 14.87
N ARG A 188 5.58 -17.89 16.10
CA ARG A 188 4.30 -17.27 16.46
C ARG A 188 4.55 -16.00 17.26
N ILE A 189 4.04 -14.88 16.78
CA ILE A 189 4.10 -13.60 17.48
C ILE A 189 2.85 -13.51 18.38
N SER A 190 3.04 -13.13 19.64
CA SER A 190 1.92 -13.01 20.56
C SER A 190 1.01 -11.83 20.17
N PRO A 191 -0.32 -11.93 20.37
CA PRO A 191 -1.23 -10.80 20.14
C PRO A 191 -0.81 -9.54 20.91
N GLN A 192 -0.30 -9.70 22.12
CA GLN A 192 0.21 -8.59 22.93
C GLN A 192 1.38 -7.86 22.26
N LEU A 193 2.31 -8.58 21.62
CA LEU A 193 3.43 -7.96 20.91
C LEU A 193 2.95 -7.24 19.64
N VAL A 194 1.95 -7.79 18.96
CA VAL A 194 1.28 -7.12 17.82
C VAL A 194 0.67 -5.79 18.26
N GLU A 195 -0.12 -5.79 19.34
CA GLU A 195 -0.72 -4.58 19.90
C GLU A 195 0.32 -3.54 20.32
N GLN A 196 1.42 -3.98 20.95
CA GLN A 196 2.54 -3.10 21.32
C GLN A 196 3.20 -2.46 20.09
N GLY A 197 3.38 -3.22 19.02
CA GLY A 197 3.90 -2.73 17.74
C GLY A 197 3.01 -1.66 17.11
N GLN A 198 1.70 -1.91 17.05
CA GLN A 198 0.70 -0.95 16.55
C GLN A 198 0.64 0.32 17.43
N ALA A 199 0.68 0.17 18.75
CA ALA A 199 0.71 1.28 19.70
C ALA A 199 1.97 2.15 19.54
N LEU A 200 3.12 1.52 19.28
CA LEU A 200 4.37 2.22 18.99
C LEU A 200 4.27 3.04 17.70
N ALA A 201 3.69 2.49 16.63
CA ALA A 201 3.49 3.19 15.37
C ALA A 201 2.67 4.48 15.58
N TRP A 202 1.55 4.38 16.30
CA TRP A 202 0.73 5.53 16.67
C TRP A 202 1.48 6.56 17.51
N ARG A 203 2.27 6.12 18.49
CA ARG A 203 3.05 7.00 19.35
C ARG A 203 4.05 7.82 18.53
N LEU A 204 4.79 7.19 17.62
CA LEU A 204 5.77 7.88 16.78
C LEU A 204 5.11 8.84 15.80
N LEU A 205 3.96 8.47 15.21
CA LEU A 205 3.20 9.38 14.36
C LEU A 205 2.75 10.64 15.12
N ARG A 206 2.28 10.49 16.37
CA ARG A 206 1.91 11.64 17.22
C ARG A 206 3.10 12.54 17.52
N GLN A 207 4.25 11.96 17.86
CA GLN A 207 5.49 12.72 18.10
C GLN A 207 5.95 13.48 16.86
N GLU A 208 5.85 12.86 15.67
CA GLU A 208 6.18 13.50 14.40
C GLU A 208 5.29 14.73 14.13
N LYS A 209 3.97 14.57 14.30
CA LYS A 209 3.00 15.67 14.17
C LYS A 209 3.34 16.83 15.10
N GLN A 210 3.69 16.55 16.36
CA GLN A 210 4.08 17.56 17.35
C GLN A 210 5.37 18.29 16.97
N ARG A 211 6.40 17.56 16.54
CA ARG A 211 7.69 18.15 16.10
C ARG A 211 7.51 19.09 14.91
N LEU A 212 6.73 18.67 13.92
CA LEU A 212 6.47 19.46 12.71
C LEU A 212 5.61 20.70 13.01
N GLN A 213 4.72 20.64 14.00
CA GLN A 213 4.00 21.81 14.50
C GLN A 213 4.97 22.79 15.20
N ALA A 214 5.80 22.31 16.12
CA ALA A 214 6.77 23.15 16.83
C ALA A 214 7.81 23.82 15.91
N GLY A 215 8.34 23.10 14.91
CA GLY A 215 9.28 23.65 13.93
C GLY A 215 8.67 24.66 12.94
N SER A 216 7.34 24.65 12.78
CA SER A 216 6.64 25.64 11.94
C SER A 216 6.43 26.98 12.65
N VAL A 217 6.41 26.98 14.00
CA VAL A 217 6.31 28.18 14.83
C VAL A 217 7.63 28.96 14.82
N THR A 218 8.78 28.29 14.86
CA THR A 218 10.10 28.93 14.89
C THR A 218 10.54 29.56 13.56
N ARG A 219 9.99 29.11 12.41
CA ARG A 219 10.29 29.72 11.09
C ARG A 219 9.49 30.99 10.78
N ARG A 220 8.44 31.32 11.55
CA ARG A 220 7.61 32.52 11.35
C ARG A 220 8.13 33.78 12.08
N SER A 221 9.26 33.70 12.79
CA SER A 221 9.82 34.79 13.58
C SER A 221 11.17 35.32 13.04
N ARG A 222 11.24 35.65 11.74
CA ARG A 222 12.27 36.59 11.25
C ARG A 222 11.63 37.97 11.09
N PRO A 223 11.98 38.96 11.93
CA PRO A 223 11.50 40.33 11.75
C PRO A 223 12.09 40.91 10.45
N PRO A 224 11.40 41.85 9.78
CA PRO A 224 11.96 42.52 8.62
C PRO A 224 13.19 43.30 9.05
N CYS A 225 14.33 43.01 8.42
CA CYS A 225 15.52 43.83 8.54
C CYS A 225 15.16 45.26 8.10
N LEU A 226 15.25 46.19 9.04
CA LEU A 226 15.25 47.62 8.76
C LEU A 226 16.50 47.92 7.93
N ALA A 227 16.29 48.27 6.66
CA ALA A 227 17.32 48.89 5.83
C ALA A 227 17.68 50.25 6.44
N ARG A 228 18.97 50.47 6.65
CA ARG A 228 19.58 51.80 6.81
C ARG A 228 20.29 52.14 5.51
#